data_AF-A0A101HUU9-F1
#
_entry.id   AF-A0A101HUU9-F1
#
_cell.length_a   1.000
_cell.length_b   1.000
_cell.length_c   1.000
_cell.angle_alpha   90.00
_cell.angle_beta   90.00
_cell.angle_gamma   90.00
#
_symmetry.space_group_name_H-M   'P 1'
#
loop_
_entity.id
_entity.type
_entity.pdbx_description
1 polymer ?
#
loop_
_entity_poly.entity_id
_entity_poly.type
_entity_poly.pdbx_seq_one_letter_code
_entity_poly.pdbx_strand_id
1 'polypeptide(L)'
;FFINLVYGPRYLAATPALKILGLVLPLLFFNYLAANIIENSKKVKKFVPWAVGHFTLVFLLAIILPRKWGIVGAAASLLFGEIIKIILNQKFINQILAQKSS
;
A
#
# COMPACT_ATOMS: atom_id res chain seq x y z
N PHE A 1 -6.14 -14.77 -18.85
CA PHE A 1 -5.42 -16.04 -19.11
C PHE A 1 -5.23 -16.84 -17.83
N PHE A 2 -4.40 -16.40 -16.87
CA PHE A 2 -4.09 -17.16 -15.65
C PHE A 2 -5.32 -17.59 -14.82
N ILE A 3 -6.23 -16.68 -14.49
CA ILE A 3 -7.44 -17.02 -13.70
C ILE A 3 -8.30 -18.08 -14.42
N ASN A 4 -8.49 -17.94 -15.72
CA ASN A 4 -9.28 -18.90 -16.50
C ASN A 4 -8.63 -20.28 -16.55
N LEU A 5 -7.29 -20.32 -16.64
CA LEU A 5 -6.52 -21.56 -16.70
C LEU A 5 -6.55 -22.33 -15.38
N VAL A 6 -6.39 -21.62 -14.25
CA VAL A 6 -6.24 -22.25 -12.92
C VAL A 6 -7.57 -22.49 -12.24
N TYR A 7 -8.51 -21.55 -12.35
CA TYR A 7 -9.78 -21.57 -11.60
C TYR A 7 -11.01 -21.78 -12.50
N GLY A 8 -10.84 -21.65 -13.82
CA GLY A 8 -11.93 -21.76 -14.78
C GLY A 8 -12.70 -20.44 -15.01
N PRO A 9 -13.63 -20.45 -15.98
CA PRO A 9 -14.30 -19.23 -16.47
C PRO A 9 -15.20 -18.57 -15.43
N ARG A 10 -15.74 -19.34 -14.47
CA ARG A 10 -16.60 -18.85 -13.39
C ARG A 10 -15.93 -17.79 -12.50
N TYR A 11 -14.60 -17.77 -12.44
CA TYR A 11 -13.84 -16.86 -11.58
C TYR A 11 -13.28 -15.65 -12.32
N LEU A 12 -13.63 -15.47 -13.60
CA LEU A 12 -13.17 -14.32 -14.39
C LEU A 12 -13.55 -12.97 -13.78
N ALA A 13 -14.61 -12.90 -12.95
CA ALA A 13 -14.98 -11.71 -12.19
C ALA A 13 -13.87 -11.20 -11.25
N ALA A 14 -12.90 -12.03 -10.85
CA ALA A 14 -11.76 -11.63 -10.03
C ALA A 14 -10.63 -10.95 -10.83
N THR A 15 -10.66 -11.02 -12.17
CA THR A 15 -9.64 -10.43 -13.06
C THR A 15 -9.34 -8.96 -12.78
N PRO A 16 -10.33 -8.04 -12.63
CA PRO A 16 -10.04 -6.65 -12.32
C PRO A 16 -9.31 -6.47 -10.99
N ALA A 17 -9.69 -7.21 -9.94
CA ALA A 17 -8.99 -7.15 -8.66
C ALA A 17 -7.56 -7.65 -8.76
N LEU A 18 -7.32 -8.74 -9.50
CA LEU A 18 -5.98 -9.26 -9.73
C LEU A 18 -5.08 -8.26 -10.48
N LYS A 19 -5.63 -7.53 -11.47
CA LYS A 19 -4.89 -6.46 -12.16
C LYS A 19 -4.45 -5.37 -11.18
N ILE A 20 -5.34 -4.93 -10.29
CA ILE A 20 -5.02 -3.93 -9.27
C ILE A 20 -3.95 -4.46 -8.31
N LEU A 21 -4.11 -5.68 -7.80
CA LEU A 21 -3.13 -6.30 -6.90
C LEU A 21 -1.76 -6.49 -7.58
N GLY A 22 -1.73 -6.74 -8.89
CA GLY A 22 -0.49 -6.75 -9.67
C GLY A 22 0.25 -5.42 -9.63
N LEU A 23 -0.46 -4.28 -9.57
CA LEU A 23 0.14 -2.95 -9.41
C LEU A 23 0.56 -2.66 -7.96
N VAL A 24 -0.14 -3.24 -6.97
CA VAL A 24 0.21 -3.12 -5.54
C VAL A 24 1.57 -3.76 -5.27
N LEU A 25 1.87 -4.90 -5.90
CA LEU A 25 3.06 -5.70 -5.63
C LEU A 25 4.39 -4.92 -5.73
N PRO A 26 4.72 -4.21 -6.83
CA PRO A 26 5.96 -3.42 -6.89
C PRO A 26 5.98 -2.29 -5.85
N LEU A 27 4.83 -1.65 -5.58
CA LEU A 27 4.74 -0.55 -4.62
C LEU A 27 5.07 -1.03 -3.19
N LEU A 28 4.64 -2.25 -2.83
CA LEU A 28 4.98 -2.87 -1.55
C LEU A 28 6.49 -2.97 -1.35
N PHE A 29 7.25 -3.38 -2.37
CA PHE A 29 8.71 -3.48 -2.27
C PHE A 29 9.37 -2.12 -2.08
N PHE A 30 8.96 -1.10 -2.84
CA PHE A 30 9.49 0.26 -2.67
C PHE A 30 9.17 0.81 -1.27
N ASN A 31 7.93 0.63 -0.81
CA ASN A 31 7.52 1.05 0.52
C ASN A 31 8.24 0.30 1.65
N TYR A 32 8.54 -0.98 1.45
CA TYR A 32 9.28 -1.79 2.41
C TYR A 32 10.72 -1.28 2.57
N LEU A 33 11.41 -1.05 1.45
CA LEU A 33 12.76 -0.47 1.46
C LEU A 33 12.79 0.90 2.14
N ALA A 34 11.82 1.75 1.80
CA ALA A 34 11.70 3.08 2.39
C ALA A 34 11.40 3.05 3.90
N ALA A 35 10.52 2.15 4.33
CA ALA A 35 10.22 1.94 5.74
C ALA A 35 11.45 1.46 6.52
N ASN A 36 12.24 0.53 5.98
CA ASN A 36 13.46 0.04 6.62
C ASN A 36 14.48 1.16 6.87
N ILE A 37 14.62 2.12 5.94
CA ILE A 37 15.47 3.31 6.13
C ILE A 37 14.95 4.16 7.31
N ILE A 38 13.64 4.34 7.41
CA ILE A 38 13.02 5.16 8.47
C ILE A 38 13.12 4.48 9.83
N GLU A 39 12.89 3.17 9.90
CA GLU A 39 12.99 2.36 11.13
C GLU A 39 14.39 2.39 11.72
N ASN A 40 15.43 2.35 10.89
CA ASN A 40 16.82 2.47 11.32
C ASN A 40 17.27 3.93 11.56
N SER A 41 16.35 4.90 11.52
CA SER A 41 16.64 6.32 11.74
C SER A 41 16.19 6.81 13.12
N LYS A 42 16.76 7.93 13.59
CA LYS A 42 16.31 8.62 14.82
C LYS A 42 14.86 9.16 14.72
N LYS A 43 14.25 9.18 13.52
CA LYS A 43 12.90 9.73 13.29
C LYS A 43 11.77 8.69 13.40
N VAL A 44 12.07 7.42 13.67
CA VAL A 44 11.06 6.35 13.78
C VAL A 44 9.92 6.71 14.74
N LYS A 45 10.22 7.30 15.92
CA LYS A 45 9.19 7.71 16.90
C LYS A 45 8.20 8.75 16.34
N LYS A 46 8.65 9.61 15.42
CA LYS A 46 7.78 10.59 14.74
C LYS A 46 7.02 9.97 13.57
N PHE A 47 7.49 8.86 13.01
CA PHE A 47 6.85 8.15 11.91
C PHE A 47 5.72 7.23 12.39
N VAL A 48 5.86 6.58 13.55
CA VAL A 48 4.87 5.60 14.06
C VAL A 48 3.42 6.14 14.06
N PRO A 49 3.12 7.35 14.57
CA PRO A 49 1.73 7.86 14.55
C PRO A 49 1.17 8.00 13.13
N TRP A 50 2.01 8.41 12.17
CA TRP A 50 1.62 8.51 10.76
C TRP A 50 1.39 7.14 10.13
N ALA A 51 2.20 6.15 10.47
CA ALA A 51 2.01 4.76 10.03
C ALA A 51 0.70 4.17 10.59
N VAL A 52 0.37 4.44 11.85
CA VAL A 52 -0.91 4.01 12.45
C VAL A 52 -2.10 4.71 11.79
N GLY A 53 -1.99 6.01 11.51
CA GLY A 53 -3.03 6.76 10.79
C GLY A 53 -3.25 6.23 9.38
N HIS A 54 -2.17 5.94 8.65
CA HIS A 54 -2.22 5.31 7.34
C HIS A 54 -2.90 3.93 7.40
N PHE A 55 -2.48 3.06 8.32
CA PHE A 55 -3.08 1.75 8.50
C PHE A 55 -4.59 1.87 8.78
N THR A 56 -4.99 2.74 9.69
CA THR A 56 -6.40 2.97 10.03
C THR A 56 -7.20 3.45 8.82
N LEU A 57 -6.65 4.38 8.04
CA LEU A 57 -7.29 4.86 6.80
C LEU A 57 -7.50 3.72 5.80
N VAL A 58 -6.45 2.96 5.50
CA VAL A 58 -6.53 1.84 4.55
C VAL A 58 -7.48 0.76 5.05
N PHE A 59 -7.47 0.47 6.35
CA PHE A 59 -8.39 -0.47 6.98
C PHE A 59 -9.85 -0.05 6.84
N LEU A 60 -10.17 1.23 7.10
CA LEU A 60 -11.53 1.75 6.92
C LEU A 60 -11.97 1.68 5.45
N LEU A 61 -11.09 2.04 4.52
CA LEU A 61 -11.36 1.92 3.09
C LEU A 61 -11.60 0.46 2.69
N ALA A 62 -10.80 -0.47 3.21
CA ALA A 62 -10.95 -1.90 2.99
C ALA A 62 -12.23 -2.50 3.59
N ILE A 63 -12.92 -1.80 4.50
CA ILE A 63 -14.25 -2.19 4.98
C ILE A 63 -15.35 -1.55 4.12
N ILE A 64 -15.18 -0.28 3.73
CA ILE A 64 -16.22 0.50 3.06
C ILE A 64 -16.30 0.17 1.57
N LEU A 65 -15.18 0.19 0.84
CA LEU A 65 -15.16 0.03 -0.62
C LEU A 65 -15.67 -1.35 -1.07
N PRO A 66 -15.37 -2.46 -0.38
CA PRO A 66 -15.90 -3.76 -0.77
C PRO A 66 -17.41 -3.89 -0.66
N ARG A 67 -18.09 -3.09 0.18
CA ARG A 67 -19.57 -3.13 0.26
C ARG A 67 -20.23 -2.78 -1.07
N LYS A 68 -19.59 -1.92 -1.88
CA LYS A 68 -20.12 -1.48 -3.18
C LYS A 68 -19.45 -2.16 -4.37
N TRP A 69 -18.15 -2.46 -4.26
CA TRP A 69 -17.34 -2.97 -5.38
C TRP A 69 -16.73 -4.35 -5.14
N GLY A 70 -17.13 -5.05 -4.07
CA GLY A 70 -16.62 -6.38 -3.73
C GLY A 70 -15.09 -6.41 -3.62
N ILE A 71 -14.49 -7.47 -4.13
CA ILE A 71 -13.04 -7.68 -4.09
C ILE A 71 -12.24 -6.61 -4.86
N VAL A 72 -12.85 -5.97 -5.86
CA VAL A 72 -12.22 -4.84 -6.59
C VAL A 72 -12.06 -3.64 -5.66
N GLY A 73 -13.05 -3.36 -4.82
CA GLY A 73 -12.97 -2.31 -3.81
C GLY A 73 -11.87 -2.57 -2.77
N ALA A 74 -11.67 -3.84 -2.39
CA ALA A 74 -10.60 -4.23 -1.45
C ALA A 74 -9.22 -4.00 -2.08
N ALA A 75 -9.02 -4.45 -3.31
CA ALA A 75 -7.79 -4.23 -4.04
C ALA A 75 -7.49 -2.74 -4.27
N ALA A 76 -8.51 -1.95 -4.61
CA ALA A 76 -8.37 -0.49 -4.79
C ALA A 76 -7.96 0.21 -3.48
N SER A 77 -8.48 -0.24 -2.34
CA SER A 77 -8.11 0.28 -1.01
C SER A 77 -6.63 0.06 -0.73
N LEU A 78 -6.11 -1.13 -1.07
CA LEU A 78 -4.68 -1.44 -0.93
C LEU A 78 -3.81 -0.59 -1.86
N LEU A 79 -4.18 -0.47 -3.14
CA LEU A 79 -3.44 0.35 -4.10
C LEU A 79 -3.36 1.81 -3.65
N PHE A 80 -4.48 2.38 -3.24
CA PHE A 80 -4.54 3.72 -2.69
C PHE A 80 -3.67 3.86 -1.44
N GLY A 81 -3.72 2.86 -0.57
CA GLY A 81 -2.85 2.76 0.61
C GLY A 81 -1.37 2.81 0.25
N GLU A 82 -0.91 1.99 -0.68
CA GLU A 82 0.49 1.96 -1.08
C GLU A 82 0.95 3.28 -1.70
N ILE A 83 0.10 3.95 -2.49
CA ILE A 83 0.42 5.27 -3.05
C ILE A 83 0.60 6.32 -1.95
N ILE A 84 -0.32 6.38 -0.97
CA ILE A 84 -0.18 7.29 0.18
C ILE A 84 1.09 6.99 0.96
N LYS A 85 1.38 5.71 1.17
CA LYS A 85 2.56 5.27 1.92
C LYS A 85 3.85 5.70 1.25
N ILE A 86 3.92 5.68 -0.09
CA ILE A 86 5.08 6.20 -0.84
C ILE A 86 5.29 7.69 -0.55
N ILE A 87 4.23 8.49 -0.65
CA ILE A 87 4.31 9.94 -0.42
C ILE A 87 4.78 10.21 1.02
N LEU A 88 4.23 9.48 1.98
CA LEU A 88 4.56 9.61 3.39
C LEU A 88 6.01 9.22 3.66
N ASN A 89 6.43 8.05 3.17
CA ASN A 89 7.79 7.56 3.30
C ASN A 89 8.81 8.52 2.68
N GLN A 90 8.54 9.03 1.47
CA GLN A 90 9.42 9.98 0.80
C GLN A 90 9.60 11.27 1.62
N LYS A 91 8.50 11.78 2.21
CA LYS A 91 8.56 12.96 3.09
C LYS A 91 9.48 12.73 4.29
N PHE A 92 9.42 11.56 4.92
CA PHE A 92 10.28 11.20 6.05
C PHE A 92 11.73 10.95 5.64
N ILE A 93 11.97 10.31 4.49
CA ILE A 93 13.33 10.11 3.95
C ILE A 93 14.00 11.45 3.65
N ASN A 94 13.32 12.37 2.97
CA ASN A 94 13.87 13.70 2.68
C ASN A 94 14.25 14.44 3.98
N GLN A 95 13.43 14.29 5.01
CA GLN A 95 13.70 14.82 6.34
C GLN A 95 14.89 14.17 7.06
N ILE A 96 15.18 12.89 6.80
CA ILE A 96 16.35 12.19 7.35
C ILE A 96 17.61 12.64 6.61
N LEU A 97 17.55 12.73 5.28
CA LEU A 97 18.67 13.15 4.44
C LEU A 97 19.09 14.60 4.74
N ALA A 98 18.14 15.51 4.90
CA ALA A 98 18.42 16.90 5.26
C ALA A 98 19.13 17.03 6.63
N GLN A 99 18.88 16.11 7.56
CA GLN A 99 19.49 16.13 8.89
C GLN A 99 20.90 15.51 8.91
N LYS A 100 21.25 14.70 7.90
CA LYS A 100 22.60 14.12 7.76
C LYS A 100 23.57 15.07 7.06
N SER A 101 23.05 16.10 6.38
CA SER A 101 23.81 17.12 5.65
C SER A 101 24.13 18.37 6.49
N SER A 102 23.73 18.40 7.76
CA SER A 102 24.00 19.47 8.73
C SER A 102 24.71 18.91 9.94
#